data_AF-A0A967A688-F1
#
_entry.id   AF-A0A967A688-F1
#
_cell.length_a   1.000
_cell.length_b   1.000
_cell.length_c   1.000
_cell.angle_alpha   90.00
_cell.angle_beta   90.00
_cell.angle_gamma   90.00
#
_symmetry.space_group_name_H-M   'P 1'
#
loop_
_entity.id
_entity.type
_entity.pdbx_description
1 polymer ?
#
loop_
_entity_poly.entity_id
_entity_poly.type
_entity_poly.pdbx_seq_one_letter_code
_entity_poly.pdbx_strand_id
1 'polypeptide(L)'
;MKENRIWSGLVIMSVWCMVSAGAFAERYEQELRLAGVSEPTKISGFSGTKYRVGVPDSQEDEYALYGIMSEERRDNPCYVTVRTENINDSGKVLDLKKDLCGGKETSSPIKAEYLNNEYDKRVFMTGASVCMNNDNTRVKGIRIRGKQLGDDGSLIDLQESTVPENRSGLPAYNTSPTSMPTDIRSHCKDNWKKWAQCPDAHIATAAILHYEAGKEPRSLTGLELECRRVA
;
A
#
# COMPACT_ATOMS: atom_id res chain seq x y z
N MET A 1 -73.73 9.89 -47.58
CA MET A 1 -73.91 9.54 -46.16
C MET A 1 -73.38 8.13 -45.97
N LYS A 2 -72.53 7.92 -44.94
CA LYS A 2 -71.70 6.73 -44.60
C LYS A 2 -70.27 6.71 -45.18
N GLU A 3 -69.39 7.38 -44.44
CA GLU A 3 -67.94 7.13 -44.41
C GLU A 3 -67.65 5.83 -43.62
N ASN A 4 -66.81 4.95 -44.18
CA ASN A 4 -66.20 3.84 -43.45
C ASN A 4 -64.73 4.20 -43.18
N ARG A 5 -64.38 4.41 -41.91
CA ARG A 5 -63.00 4.57 -41.44
C ARG A 5 -62.43 3.21 -41.05
N ILE A 6 -61.31 2.84 -41.69
CA ILE A 6 -60.46 1.71 -41.32
C ILE A 6 -59.50 2.21 -40.22
N TRP A 7 -59.48 1.49 -39.08
CA TRP A 7 -58.53 1.72 -37.99
C TRP A 7 -57.25 0.93 -38.25
N SER A 8 -56.12 1.63 -38.44
CA SER A 8 -54.78 1.03 -38.44
C SER A 8 -54.17 1.19 -37.05
N GLY A 9 -54.05 0.08 -36.31
CA GLY A 9 -53.36 0.04 -35.03
C GLY A 9 -51.85 0.12 -35.22
N LEU A 10 -51.23 1.17 -34.67
CA LEU A 10 -49.79 1.33 -34.58
C LEU A 10 -49.31 0.74 -33.25
N VAL A 11 -48.61 -0.39 -33.29
CA VAL A 11 -47.93 -0.98 -32.12
C VAL A 11 -46.56 -0.32 -31.99
N ILE A 12 -46.39 0.54 -30.98
CA ILE A 12 -45.09 1.13 -30.65
C ILE A 12 -44.38 0.16 -29.69
N MET A 13 -43.41 -0.59 -30.22
CA MET A 13 -42.54 -1.46 -29.43
C MET A 13 -41.40 -0.62 -28.86
N SER A 14 -41.51 -0.22 -27.59
CA SER A 14 -40.49 0.53 -26.87
C SER A 14 -39.31 -0.38 -26.52
N VAL A 15 -38.20 -0.19 -27.22
CA VAL A 15 -36.91 -0.82 -26.90
C VAL A 15 -36.34 -0.14 -25.65
N TRP A 16 -36.35 -0.84 -24.53
CA TRP A 16 -35.63 -0.43 -23.33
C TRP A 16 -34.15 -0.72 -23.52
N CYS A 17 -33.35 0.31 -23.80
CA CYS A 17 -31.90 0.24 -23.64
C CYS A 17 -31.60 0.12 -22.13
N MET A 18 -31.26 -1.09 -21.67
CA MET A 18 -30.63 -1.27 -20.37
C MET A 18 -29.25 -0.62 -20.43
N VAL A 19 -29.12 0.57 -19.85
CA VAL A 19 -27.81 1.18 -19.58
C VAL A 19 -27.22 0.41 -18.41
N SER A 20 -26.28 -0.48 -18.69
CA SER A 20 -25.45 -1.12 -17.67
C SER A 20 -24.63 -0.05 -16.97
N ALA A 21 -24.86 0.11 -15.66
CA ALA A 21 -24.01 0.93 -14.81
C ALA A 21 -22.61 0.31 -14.79
N GLY A 22 -21.68 0.92 -15.53
CA GLY A 22 -20.26 0.62 -15.38
C GLY A 22 -19.82 1.02 -13.97
N ALA A 23 -19.02 0.17 -13.32
CA ALA A 23 -18.34 0.55 -12.10
C ALA A 23 -17.45 1.75 -12.40
N PHE A 24 -17.87 2.94 -11.96
CA PHE A 24 -17.05 4.13 -12.05
C PHE A 24 -15.95 4.01 -11.01
N ALA A 25 -14.68 4.07 -11.44
CA ALA A 25 -13.57 4.30 -10.52
C ALA A 25 -13.84 5.57 -9.72
N GLU A 26 -13.73 5.48 -8.40
CA GLU A 26 -13.97 6.59 -7.47
C GLU A 26 -12.92 7.68 -7.76
N ARG A 27 -13.32 8.74 -8.46
CA ARG A 27 -12.48 9.90 -8.78
C ARG A 27 -12.81 11.02 -7.80
N TYR A 28 -11.78 11.64 -7.26
CA TYR A 28 -11.89 12.74 -6.30
C TYR A 28 -12.48 13.98 -7.00
N GLU A 29 -13.24 14.80 -6.27
CA GLU A 29 -13.76 16.08 -6.80
C GLU A 29 -12.61 17.04 -7.16
N GLN A 30 -11.45 16.88 -6.53
CA GLN A 30 -10.22 17.62 -6.81
C GLN A 30 -9.07 16.67 -7.16
N GLU A 31 -8.32 16.99 -8.22
CA GLU A 31 -7.11 16.25 -8.57
C GLU A 31 -6.01 16.58 -7.56
N LEU A 32 -5.70 15.62 -6.69
CA LEU A 32 -4.66 15.75 -5.67
C LEU A 32 -3.28 15.66 -6.29
N ARG A 33 -2.32 16.39 -5.74
CA ARG A 33 -0.94 16.39 -6.22
C ARG A 33 0.04 16.03 -5.12
N LEU A 34 1.17 15.47 -5.51
CA LEU A 34 2.31 15.37 -4.62
C LEU A 34 3.23 16.55 -4.93
N ALA A 35 3.54 17.34 -3.91
CA ALA A 35 4.32 18.56 -4.05
C ALA A 35 5.77 18.35 -3.59
N GLY A 36 6.66 19.16 -4.17
CA GLY A 36 8.08 19.19 -3.80
C GLY A 36 8.88 17.98 -4.30
N VAL A 37 10.16 17.98 -3.92
CA VAL A 37 11.09 16.86 -4.14
C VAL A 37 10.90 15.85 -3.03
N SER A 38 11.05 14.56 -3.35
CA SER A 38 11.01 13.51 -2.32
C SER A 38 12.11 13.68 -1.25
N GLU A 39 11.73 13.51 0.00
CA GLU A 39 12.64 13.60 1.16
C GLU A 39 12.81 12.22 1.82
N PRO A 40 14.05 11.74 2.01
CA PRO A 40 14.28 10.47 2.68
C PRO A 40 14.09 10.60 4.20
N THR A 41 13.46 9.59 4.79
CA THR A 41 13.36 9.47 6.25
C THR A 41 14.66 8.99 6.88
N LYS A 42 14.70 8.95 8.21
CA LYS A 42 15.69 8.13 8.93
C LYS A 42 15.49 6.65 8.61
N ILE A 43 16.55 5.87 8.74
CA ILE A 43 16.52 4.42 8.55
C ILE A 43 15.86 3.69 9.72
N SER A 44 15.06 2.68 9.40
CA SER A 44 14.71 1.58 10.31
C SER A 44 15.58 0.37 9.99
N GLY A 45 16.40 -0.11 10.93
CA GLY A 45 17.37 -1.18 10.66
C GLY A 45 18.81 -0.65 10.59
N PHE A 46 19.63 -1.29 9.77
CA PHE A 46 21.03 -0.96 9.56
C PHE A 46 21.31 -0.58 8.11
N SER A 47 22.17 0.42 7.94
CA SER A 47 22.55 0.93 6.63
C SER A 47 23.47 -0.05 5.89
N GLY A 48 23.55 0.10 4.57
CA GLY A 48 24.29 -0.77 3.68
C GLY A 48 24.10 -0.34 2.23
N THR A 49 24.16 -1.28 1.29
CA THR A 49 23.97 -1.01 -0.13
C THR A 49 22.52 -0.59 -0.39
N LYS A 50 22.33 0.62 -0.93
CA LYS A 50 21.00 1.22 -1.13
C LYS A 50 20.42 0.84 -2.49
N TYR A 51 19.14 0.47 -2.50
CA TYR A 51 18.35 0.32 -3.71
C TYR A 51 17.01 1.03 -3.54
N ARG A 52 16.74 2.01 -4.39
CA ARG A 52 15.46 2.71 -4.43
C ARG A 52 14.44 1.89 -5.20
N VAL A 53 13.24 1.74 -4.65
CA VAL A 53 12.11 1.03 -5.27
C VAL A 53 10.83 1.83 -5.02
N GLY A 54 10.12 2.20 -6.08
CA GLY A 54 8.96 3.10 -6.01
C GLY A 54 9.00 4.14 -7.13
N VAL A 55 8.14 5.15 -7.03
CA VAL A 55 8.04 6.24 -8.01
C VAL A 55 8.14 7.58 -7.27
N PRO A 56 9.33 7.97 -6.81
CA PRO A 56 9.48 9.09 -5.89
C PRO A 56 9.06 10.43 -6.51
N ASP A 57 9.45 10.70 -7.76
CA ASP A 57 9.34 12.04 -8.37
C ASP A 57 8.62 12.00 -9.73
N SER A 58 7.57 11.17 -9.83
CA SER A 58 6.76 11.07 -11.04
C SER A 58 6.22 12.43 -11.48
N GLN A 59 6.23 12.68 -12.80
CA GLN A 59 5.67 13.91 -13.38
C GLN A 59 4.30 13.67 -14.03
N GLU A 60 3.94 12.42 -14.30
CA GLU A 60 2.74 12.07 -15.09
C GLU A 60 1.63 11.49 -14.21
N ASP A 61 1.99 10.60 -13.29
CA ASP A 61 1.06 9.90 -12.40
C ASP A 61 1.58 9.92 -10.97
N GLU A 62 0.75 10.29 -10.01
CA GLU A 62 1.15 10.44 -8.61
C GLU A 62 0.92 9.13 -7.86
N TYR A 63 1.99 8.37 -7.57
CA TYR A 63 1.91 7.09 -6.88
C TYR A 63 2.39 7.18 -5.43
N ALA A 64 1.71 6.46 -4.54
CA ALA A 64 2.12 6.32 -3.16
C ALA A 64 2.08 4.86 -2.71
N LEU A 65 2.90 4.54 -1.71
CA LEU A 65 3.03 3.20 -1.16
C LEU A 65 1.87 2.92 -0.22
N TYR A 66 1.29 1.73 -0.33
CA TYR A 66 0.30 1.23 0.62
C TYR A 66 0.72 -0.11 1.26
N GLY A 67 1.83 -0.70 0.81
CA GLY A 67 2.33 -1.94 1.38
C GLY A 67 3.76 -2.28 0.99
N ILE A 68 4.39 -3.13 1.79
CA ILE A 68 5.71 -3.70 1.56
C ILE A 68 5.67 -5.19 1.87
N MET A 69 6.21 -5.98 0.96
CA MET A 69 6.39 -7.41 1.11
C MET A 69 7.86 -7.78 0.90
N SER A 70 8.37 -8.72 1.67
CA SER A 70 9.68 -9.33 1.45
C SER A 70 9.58 -10.85 1.49
N GLU A 71 10.35 -11.52 0.63
CA GLU A 71 10.45 -12.97 0.61
C GLU A 71 11.91 -13.39 0.76
N GLU A 72 12.12 -14.59 1.30
CA GLU A 72 13.42 -15.08 1.67
C GLU A 72 13.87 -16.24 0.77
N ARG A 73 15.16 -16.23 0.43
CA ARG A 73 15.87 -17.37 -0.15
C ARG A 73 16.93 -17.84 0.82
N ARG A 74 16.82 -19.08 1.29
CA ARG A 74 17.74 -19.65 2.29
C ARG A 74 17.94 -18.71 3.49
N ASP A 75 16.82 -18.28 4.08
CA ASP A 75 16.79 -17.42 5.27
C ASP A 75 17.30 -15.97 5.07
N ASN A 76 17.58 -15.56 3.83
CA ASN A 76 17.96 -14.19 3.51
C ASN A 76 16.82 -13.44 2.82
N PRO A 77 16.33 -12.32 3.40
CA PRO A 77 15.32 -11.47 2.76
C PRO A 77 15.95 -10.78 1.55
N CYS A 78 15.70 -11.27 0.34
CA CYS A 78 16.29 -10.70 -0.87
C CYS A 78 15.34 -10.45 -2.02
N TYR A 79 14.07 -10.80 -1.87
CA TYR A 79 13.00 -10.22 -2.68
C TYR A 79 12.30 -9.17 -1.84
N VAL A 80 12.12 -7.98 -2.39
CA VAL A 80 11.27 -6.95 -1.80
C VAL A 80 10.37 -6.40 -2.88
N THR A 81 9.07 -6.36 -2.60
CA THR A 81 8.07 -5.71 -3.44
C THR A 81 7.46 -4.56 -2.66
N VAL A 82 7.46 -3.37 -3.25
CA VAL A 82 6.65 -2.25 -2.75
C VAL A 82 5.36 -2.22 -3.56
N ARG A 83 4.24 -2.10 -2.85
CA ARG A 83 2.90 -2.00 -3.42
C ARG A 83 2.57 -0.52 -3.55
N THR A 84 2.24 -0.07 -4.75
CA THR A 84 1.91 1.33 -5.00
C THR A 84 0.59 1.47 -5.74
N GLU A 85 -0.11 2.54 -5.46
CA GLU A 85 -1.38 2.92 -6.09
C GLU A 85 -1.32 4.41 -6.43
N ASN A 86 -1.98 4.79 -7.53
CA ASN A 86 -2.12 6.19 -7.90
C ASN A 86 -3.06 6.92 -6.91
N ILE A 87 -2.65 8.08 -6.41
CA ILE A 87 -3.39 8.86 -5.41
C ILE A 87 -4.62 9.59 -5.97
N ASN A 88 -4.94 9.45 -7.25
CA ASN A 88 -6.21 9.90 -7.87
C ASN A 88 -7.01 8.78 -8.55
N ASP A 89 -6.46 7.56 -8.67
CA ASP A 89 -7.12 6.44 -9.36
C ASP A 89 -6.73 5.10 -8.74
N SER A 90 -7.62 4.52 -7.93
CA SER A 90 -7.37 3.24 -7.26
C SER A 90 -7.31 2.03 -8.19
N GLY A 91 -7.74 2.18 -9.45
CA GLY A 91 -7.57 1.16 -10.49
C GLY A 91 -6.16 1.12 -11.08
N LYS A 92 -5.34 2.15 -10.84
CA LYS A 92 -3.95 2.23 -11.29
C LYS A 92 -3.00 1.82 -10.18
N VAL A 93 -2.56 0.56 -10.21
CA VAL A 93 -1.58 -0.01 -9.28
C VAL A 93 -0.28 -0.35 -9.99
N LEU A 94 0.85 -0.21 -9.29
CA LEU A 94 2.16 -0.65 -9.73
C LEU A 94 2.85 -1.43 -8.61
N ASP A 95 3.13 -2.70 -8.88
CA ASP A 95 3.96 -3.53 -8.00
C ASP A 95 5.40 -3.47 -8.47
N LEU A 96 6.27 -2.87 -7.66
CA LEU A 96 7.68 -2.68 -8.02
C LEU A 96 8.53 -3.61 -7.17
N LYS A 97 9.26 -4.51 -7.83
CA LYS A 97 10.06 -5.56 -7.19
C LYS A 97 11.56 -5.29 -7.34
N LYS A 98 12.29 -5.48 -6.25
CA LYS A 98 13.74 -5.67 -6.22
C LYS A 98 14.06 -7.12 -5.85
N ASP A 99 14.83 -7.77 -6.70
CA ASP A 99 15.30 -9.14 -6.51
C ASP A 99 16.84 -9.15 -6.53
N LEU A 100 17.42 -9.62 -5.43
CA LEU A 100 18.87 -9.88 -5.30
C LEU A 100 19.16 -11.34 -4.96
N CYS A 101 18.16 -12.21 -5.02
CA CYS A 101 18.28 -13.62 -4.71
C CYS A 101 18.71 -14.47 -5.92
N GLY A 102 18.42 -14.05 -7.16
CA GLY A 102 18.81 -14.77 -8.38
C GLY A 102 18.23 -16.19 -8.48
N GLY A 103 16.97 -16.39 -8.08
CA GLY A 103 16.30 -17.70 -8.07
C GLY A 103 14.81 -17.60 -7.79
N LYS A 104 14.23 -18.64 -7.17
CA LYS A 104 12.84 -18.63 -6.67
C LYS A 104 12.81 -18.44 -5.16
N GLU A 105 11.78 -17.79 -4.65
CA GLU A 105 11.47 -17.76 -3.22
C GLU A 105 11.25 -19.16 -2.64
N THR A 106 11.55 -19.32 -1.35
CA THR A 106 11.44 -20.60 -0.64
C THR A 106 10.68 -20.51 0.68
N SER A 107 10.30 -19.31 1.10
CA SER A 107 9.67 -19.04 2.39
C SER A 107 8.32 -18.36 2.21
N SER A 108 7.50 -18.39 3.26
CA SER A 108 6.34 -17.49 3.36
C SER A 108 6.80 -16.02 3.32
N PRO A 109 6.04 -15.13 2.67
CA PRO A 109 6.35 -13.70 2.65
C PRO A 109 6.28 -13.09 4.06
N ILE A 110 7.16 -12.13 4.31
CA ILE A 110 7.06 -11.12 5.36
C ILE A 110 6.24 -9.98 4.74
N LYS A 111 5.03 -9.68 5.23
CA LYS A 111 4.21 -8.64 4.60
C LYS A 111 3.50 -7.70 5.57
N ALA A 112 3.45 -6.43 5.18
CA ALA A 112 2.64 -5.42 5.82
C ALA A 112 2.02 -4.56 4.71
N GLU A 113 0.70 -4.60 4.57
CA GLU A 113 -0.03 -3.90 3.52
C GLU A 113 -1.40 -3.47 4.05
N TYR A 114 -1.88 -2.31 3.62
CA TYR A 114 -3.29 -1.94 3.72
C TYR A 114 -4.07 -2.65 2.61
N LEU A 115 -5.27 -3.12 2.89
CA LEU A 115 -6.08 -3.75 1.84
C LEU A 115 -6.69 -2.64 0.98
N ASN A 116 -6.88 -2.87 -0.31
CA ASN A 116 -7.69 -1.97 -1.13
C ASN A 116 -9.11 -2.57 -1.19
N ASN A 117 -9.84 -2.45 -0.09
CA ASN A 117 -11.25 -2.86 0.00
C ASN A 117 -12.12 -1.69 0.48
N GLU A 118 -13.44 -1.83 0.42
CA GLU A 118 -14.41 -0.77 0.75
C GLU A 118 -14.21 -0.12 2.15
N TYR A 119 -13.49 -0.78 3.05
CA TYR A 119 -13.24 -0.34 4.43
C TYR A 119 -11.86 0.31 4.64
N ASP A 120 -10.90 0.03 3.76
CA ASP A 120 -9.51 0.53 3.83
C ASP A 120 -9.25 1.59 2.74
N LYS A 121 -10.25 2.45 2.46
CA LYS A 121 -10.17 3.42 1.36
C LYS A 121 -8.89 4.27 1.47
N ARG A 122 -7.96 4.02 0.56
CA ARG A 122 -6.83 4.89 0.16
C ARG A 122 -5.94 5.30 1.34
N VAL A 123 -5.54 4.28 2.09
CA VAL A 123 -4.57 4.42 3.16
C VAL A 123 -3.15 4.29 2.59
N PHE A 124 -2.37 5.34 2.73
CA PHE A 124 -0.99 5.38 2.27
C PHE A 124 0.00 5.38 3.42
N MET A 125 1.13 4.75 3.20
CA MET A 125 2.20 4.62 4.16
C MET A 125 2.77 5.98 4.53
N THR A 126 2.87 6.24 5.83
CA THR A 126 3.58 7.39 6.41
C THR A 126 4.74 6.94 7.29
N GLY A 127 4.82 5.66 7.62
CA GLY A 127 5.93 5.12 8.39
C GLY A 127 6.15 3.64 8.17
N ALA A 128 7.39 3.20 8.36
CA ALA A 128 7.79 1.80 8.34
C ALA A 128 8.76 1.49 9.47
N SER A 129 8.66 0.28 10.01
CA SER A 129 9.58 -0.23 11.03
C SER A 129 9.89 -1.68 10.74
N VAL A 130 11.17 -2.05 10.88
CA VAL A 130 11.63 -3.42 10.65
C VAL A 130 11.95 -4.10 11.97
N CYS A 131 11.65 -5.39 12.04
CA CYS A 131 12.13 -6.30 13.06
C CYS A 131 13.36 -7.02 12.52
N MET A 132 14.40 -7.16 13.34
CA MET A 132 15.62 -7.87 12.96
C MET A 132 15.65 -9.30 13.53
N ASN A 133 16.44 -10.18 12.93
CA ASN A 133 16.82 -11.45 13.58
C ASN A 133 17.58 -11.20 14.90
N ASN A 134 17.75 -12.24 15.70
CA ASN A 134 18.41 -12.17 17.01
C ASN A 134 19.81 -11.54 16.94
N ASP A 135 20.55 -11.78 15.86
CA ASP A 135 21.92 -11.27 15.68
C ASP A 135 21.97 -9.84 15.13
N ASN A 136 20.82 -9.21 14.87
CA ASN A 136 20.72 -7.88 14.27
C ASN A 136 21.36 -7.74 12.89
N THR A 137 21.44 -8.82 12.13
CA THR A 137 22.09 -8.84 10.81
C THR A 137 21.12 -8.72 9.65
N ARG A 138 19.84 -9.06 9.82
CA ARG A 138 18.85 -9.06 8.72
C ARG A 138 17.41 -8.90 9.19
N VAL A 139 16.59 -8.36 8.31
CA VAL A 139 15.16 -8.14 8.54
C VAL A 139 14.41 -9.47 8.62
N LYS A 140 13.47 -9.58 9.57
CA LYS A 140 12.60 -10.75 9.77
C LYS A 140 11.12 -10.39 9.94
N GLY A 141 10.81 -9.12 10.13
CA GLY A 141 9.44 -8.63 10.22
C GLY A 141 9.35 -7.20 9.71
N ILE A 142 8.18 -6.83 9.20
CA ILE A 142 7.87 -5.48 8.75
C ILE A 142 6.55 -5.08 9.40
N ARG A 143 6.48 -3.82 9.83
CA ARG A 143 5.22 -3.16 10.17
C ARG A 143 5.19 -1.78 9.54
N ILE A 144 4.02 -1.35 9.16
CA ILE A 144 3.80 -0.04 8.55
C ILE A 144 2.78 0.75 9.35
N ARG A 145 2.81 2.06 9.19
CA ARG A 145 1.75 2.99 9.60
C ARG A 145 1.38 3.82 8.40
N GLY A 146 0.17 4.33 8.42
CA GLY A 146 -0.41 5.03 7.30
C GLY A 146 -1.50 5.97 7.77
N LYS A 147 -1.90 6.83 6.84
CA LYS A 147 -3.01 7.76 6.99
C LYS A 147 -3.94 7.59 5.81
N GLN A 148 -5.23 7.75 6.05
CA GLN A 148 -6.24 7.79 5.00
C GLN A 148 -6.13 9.13 4.27
N LEU A 149 -6.15 9.10 2.93
CA LEU A 149 -6.20 10.29 2.10
C LEU A 149 -7.66 10.74 1.90
N GLY A 150 -8.04 11.85 2.51
CA GLY A 150 -9.35 12.48 2.34
C GLY A 150 -9.50 13.18 0.99
N ASP A 151 -10.74 13.41 0.58
CA ASP A 151 -11.10 13.98 -0.73
C ASP A 151 -10.52 15.38 -1.00
N ASP A 152 -10.21 16.11 0.07
CA ASP A 152 -9.58 17.43 0.07
C ASP A 152 -8.05 17.39 0.17
N GLY A 153 -7.45 16.20 0.11
CA GLY A 153 -6.01 16.01 0.28
C GLY A 153 -5.55 15.97 1.74
N SER A 154 -6.47 16.06 2.71
CA SER A 154 -6.13 15.90 4.12
C SER A 154 -5.67 14.46 4.42
N LEU A 155 -4.68 14.34 5.30
CA LEU A 155 -4.23 13.04 5.81
C LEU A 155 -4.85 12.77 7.17
N ILE A 156 -5.78 11.82 7.20
CA ILE A 156 -6.58 11.46 8.37
C ILE A 156 -5.91 10.29 9.10
N ASP A 157 -5.72 10.42 10.41
CA ASP A 157 -5.21 9.34 11.23
C ASP A 157 -6.22 8.19 11.28
N LEU A 158 -5.72 6.97 11.07
CA LEU A 158 -6.54 5.77 11.20
C LEU A 158 -6.92 5.59 12.66
N GLN A 159 -8.21 5.39 12.92
CA GLN A 159 -8.65 5.04 14.27
C GLN A 159 -8.01 3.73 14.68
N GLU A 160 -7.39 3.71 15.85
CA GLU A 160 -6.87 2.49 16.43
C GLU A 160 -8.07 1.60 16.73
N SER A 161 -8.23 0.53 15.95
CA SER A 161 -9.29 -0.44 16.17
C SER A 161 -9.06 -1.07 17.54
N THR A 162 -9.76 -0.57 18.57
CA THR A 162 -9.78 -1.20 19.90
C THR A 162 -10.53 -2.51 19.74
N VAL A 163 -9.82 -3.58 19.39
CA VAL A 163 -10.36 -4.93 19.39
C VAL A 163 -10.66 -5.26 20.86
N PRO A 164 -11.92 -5.42 21.30
CA PRO A 164 -12.17 -6.06 22.57
C PRO A 164 -11.62 -7.49 22.43
N GLU A 165 -10.74 -7.93 23.33
CA GLU A 165 -10.35 -9.34 23.41
C GLU A 165 -11.62 -10.18 23.46
N ASN A 166 -11.96 -10.86 22.36
CA ASN A 166 -13.11 -11.75 22.31
C ASN A 166 -12.87 -12.90 23.29
N ARG A 167 -13.50 -12.83 24.47
CA ARG A 167 -13.61 -13.92 25.46
C ARG A 167 -14.50 -15.09 24.98
N SER A 168 -14.83 -15.16 23.70
CA SER A 168 -15.87 -16.06 23.18
C SER A 168 -15.57 -16.56 21.77
N GLY A 169 -14.40 -17.16 21.54
CA GLY A 169 -14.16 -18.26 20.57
C GLY A 169 -14.60 -18.13 19.10
N LEU A 170 -15.11 -17.00 18.65
CA LEU A 170 -15.55 -16.74 17.28
C LEU A 170 -14.60 -15.72 16.63
N PRO A 171 -14.22 -15.91 15.36
CA PRO A 171 -13.31 -15.00 14.67
C PRO A 171 -14.00 -13.64 14.53
N ALA A 172 -13.44 -12.61 15.17
CA ALA A 172 -13.82 -11.23 14.92
C ALA A 172 -13.57 -10.93 13.44
N TYR A 173 -14.64 -10.69 12.69
CA TYR A 173 -14.53 -10.07 11.37
C TYR A 173 -14.13 -8.60 11.62
N ASN A 174 -12.83 -8.34 11.63
CA ASN A 174 -12.26 -7.00 11.78
C ASN A 174 -12.54 -6.21 10.50
N THR A 175 -13.52 -5.31 10.55
CA THR A 175 -13.94 -4.45 9.42
C THR A 175 -13.35 -3.04 9.49
N SER A 176 -12.40 -2.78 10.40
CA SER A 176 -11.70 -1.50 10.48
C SER A 176 -10.24 -1.68 10.07
N PRO A 177 -9.67 -0.82 9.20
CA PRO A 177 -8.25 -0.85 8.89
C PRO A 177 -7.45 -0.88 10.17
N THR A 178 -6.61 -1.90 10.34
CA THR A 178 -5.64 -1.85 11.44
C THR A 178 -4.75 -0.65 11.18
N SER A 179 -4.64 0.27 12.14
CA SER A 179 -3.78 1.46 12.00
C SER A 179 -2.31 1.10 11.74
N MET A 180 -1.91 -0.16 12.03
CA MET A 180 -0.55 -0.64 11.92
C MET A 180 -0.48 -2.11 11.42
N PRO A 181 -0.65 -2.37 10.11
CA PRO A 181 -0.42 -3.69 9.54
C PRO A 181 0.99 -4.20 9.90
N THR A 182 1.07 -5.43 10.41
CA THR A 182 2.28 -5.98 11.01
C THR A 182 2.41 -7.48 10.71
N ASP A 183 3.61 -7.91 10.32
CA ASP A 183 4.01 -9.33 10.32
C ASP A 183 4.68 -9.69 11.66
N ILE A 184 3.95 -10.39 12.54
CA ILE A 184 4.47 -10.80 13.85
C ILE A 184 5.07 -12.20 13.74
N ARG A 185 6.40 -12.27 13.58
CA ARG A 185 7.17 -13.52 13.76
C ARG A 185 7.63 -13.69 15.21
N SER A 186 7.92 -14.92 15.61
CA SER A 186 8.37 -15.27 16.97
C SER A 186 9.57 -14.44 17.45
N HIS A 187 10.46 -14.06 16.53
CA HIS A 187 11.66 -13.26 16.79
C HIS A 187 11.40 -11.75 16.94
N CYS A 188 10.17 -11.29 16.75
CA CYS A 188 9.83 -9.87 16.65
C CYS A 188 9.14 -9.29 17.89
N LYS A 189 9.17 -9.95 19.05
CA LYS A 189 8.53 -9.40 20.25
C LYS A 189 9.20 -8.10 20.72
N ASP A 190 10.53 -8.09 20.79
CA ASP A 190 11.30 -6.98 21.38
C ASP A 190 12.43 -6.45 20.49
N ASN A 191 12.47 -6.83 19.21
CA ASN A 191 13.55 -6.45 18.28
C ASN A 191 13.12 -5.56 17.11
N TRP A 192 12.11 -4.72 17.32
CA TRP A 192 11.71 -3.70 16.37
C TRP A 192 12.65 -2.50 16.42
N LYS A 193 13.04 -2.00 15.25
CA LYS A 193 13.84 -0.77 15.14
C LYS A 193 12.94 0.45 15.11
N LYS A 194 13.56 1.61 15.32
CA LYS A 194 12.89 2.92 15.27
C LYS A 194 12.16 3.10 13.94
N TRP A 195 11.09 3.89 13.94
CA TRP A 195 10.33 4.20 12.74
C TRP A 195 11.14 5.02 11.75
N ALA A 196 11.13 4.59 10.50
CA ALA A 196 11.33 5.43 9.33
C ALA A 196 10.03 6.18 9.09
N GLN A 197 9.96 7.45 9.51
CA GLN A 197 8.73 8.23 9.60
C GLN A 197 8.78 9.41 8.63
N CYS A 198 7.78 9.51 7.76
CA CYS A 198 7.56 10.67 6.91
C CYS A 198 7.23 11.90 7.77
N PRO A 199 7.63 13.12 7.34
CA PRO A 199 7.16 14.36 7.95
C PRO A 199 5.63 14.49 7.93
N ASP A 200 5.10 15.42 8.71
CA ASP A 200 3.67 15.70 8.71
C ASP A 200 3.19 16.12 7.32
N ALA A 201 1.96 15.74 6.98
CA ALA A 201 1.36 15.94 5.66
C ALA A 201 2.08 15.25 4.48
N HIS A 202 3.02 14.33 4.75
CA HIS A 202 3.70 13.55 3.71
C HIS A 202 3.28 12.09 3.72
N ILE A 203 3.26 11.49 2.52
CA ILE A 203 3.10 10.05 2.30
C ILE A 203 4.30 9.50 1.54
N ALA A 204 4.59 8.22 1.74
CA ALA A 204 5.70 7.54 1.09
C ALA A 204 5.39 7.26 -0.38
N THR A 205 6.35 7.54 -1.26
CA THR A 205 6.29 7.39 -2.73
C THR A 205 7.34 6.41 -3.26
N ALA A 206 8.37 6.17 -2.46
CA ALA A 206 9.31 5.07 -2.65
C ALA A 206 9.85 4.55 -1.30
N ALA A 207 10.49 3.40 -1.34
CA ALA A 207 11.33 2.89 -0.27
C ALA A 207 12.79 2.83 -0.73
N ILE A 208 13.71 3.17 0.17
CA ILE A 208 15.13 2.90 0.00
C ILE A 208 15.45 1.66 0.82
N LEU A 209 15.75 0.58 0.10
CA LEU A 209 16.08 -0.71 0.69
C LEU A 209 17.58 -0.74 0.99
N HIS A 210 17.94 -1.07 2.21
CA HIS A 210 19.33 -1.28 2.60
C HIS A 210 19.61 -2.76 2.65
N TYR A 211 20.55 -3.20 1.84
CA TYR A 211 21.07 -4.55 1.87
C TYR A 211 22.47 -4.56 2.47
N GLU A 212 22.94 -5.74 2.86
CA GLU A 212 24.32 -5.92 3.34
C GLU A 212 25.37 -5.24 2.43
N ALA A 213 26.53 -4.90 2.98
CA ALA A 213 27.62 -4.34 2.19
C ALA A 213 28.31 -5.46 1.39
N GLY A 214 28.75 -5.16 0.17
CA GLY A 214 29.52 -6.10 -0.65
C GLY A 214 29.18 -6.01 -2.14
N LYS A 215 29.86 -6.85 -2.93
CA LYS A 215 29.67 -6.90 -4.40
C LYS A 215 28.38 -7.61 -4.82
N GLU A 216 27.89 -8.52 -3.98
CA GLU A 216 26.67 -9.29 -4.23
C GLU A 216 25.82 -9.34 -2.95
N PRO A 217 25.17 -8.24 -2.57
CA PRO A 217 24.43 -8.21 -1.32
C PRO A 217 23.10 -8.95 -1.47
N ARG A 218 22.80 -9.85 -0.54
CA ARG A 218 21.66 -10.78 -0.61
C ARG A 218 20.78 -10.77 0.62
N SER A 219 20.93 -9.80 1.51
CA SER A 219 20.11 -9.73 2.72
C SER A 219 19.71 -8.29 3.03
N LEU A 220 18.41 -8.04 3.13
CA LEU A 220 17.82 -6.79 3.60
C LEU A 220 18.19 -6.57 5.07
N THR A 221 18.79 -5.43 5.37
CA THR A 221 19.27 -5.01 6.68
C THR A 221 18.51 -3.81 7.25
N GLY A 222 17.82 -3.06 6.39
CA GLY A 222 17.05 -1.89 6.81
C GLY A 222 16.25 -1.25 5.69
N LEU A 223 15.51 -0.20 6.05
CA LEU A 223 14.59 0.49 5.17
C LEU A 223 14.49 1.97 5.55
N GLU A 224 14.56 2.85 4.55
CA GLU A 224 14.12 4.26 4.62
C GLU A 224 12.88 4.42 3.71
N LEU A 225 12.09 5.45 3.94
CA LEU A 225 11.03 5.87 3.02
C LEU A 225 11.45 7.15 2.32
N GLU A 226 10.99 7.35 1.09
CA GLU A 226 11.04 8.63 0.41
C GLU A 226 9.63 9.21 0.37
N CYS A 227 9.46 10.39 0.94
CA CYS A 227 8.15 10.95 1.21
C CYS A 227 7.94 12.25 0.45
N ARG A 228 6.71 12.49 0.00
CA ARG A 228 6.30 13.76 -0.61
C ARG A 228 5.06 14.30 0.04
N ARG A 229 4.94 15.62 0.04
CA ARG A 229 3.82 16.33 0.65
C ARG A 229 2.58 16.16 -0.22
N VAL A 230 1.43 15.91 0.39
CA VAL A 230 0.14 15.97 -0.31
C VAL A 230 -0.32 17.43 -0.40
N ALA A 231 -0.78 17.85 -1.59
CA ALA A 231 -1.20 19.21 -1.91
C ALA A 231 -2.44 19.26 -2.82
#